data_AF-A0ABD3Q3N0-F1
#
_entry.id   AF-A0ABD3Q3N0-F1
#
_cell.length_a   1.000
_cell.length_b   1.000
_cell.length_c   1.000
_cell.angle_alpha   90.00
_cell.angle_beta   90.00
_cell.angle_gamma   90.00
#
_symmetry.space_group_name_H-M   'P 1'
#
loop_
_entity.id
_entity.type
_entity.pdbx_description
1 polymer ?
#
loop_
_entity_poly.entity_id
_entity_poly.type
_entity_poly.pdbx_seq_one_letter_code
_entity_poly.pdbx_strand_id
1 'polypeptide(L)'
;MVEKNNYYSEGNKPDSNLTLSQAMESRQFASSKTDHLTNLSFDERKTAIREILIELGTDAVQNDNDPTGNGDQSLIRDSKYCDVARHLFSSGDTHQHFAFKKVSQLAMTCVTGMLSAVQHDIKQVKATVSQPYSRSKEINSLLEIRETSFRLSPLLGIGIFGINQTFQGVAKLLLNNGASPIAQDVLGKAVVHYGAGGMATKMTLEIVDMCIRAAKSHHLFGKDVKLHGLNTPSMNRKVGIAGGFDPDLDRRSVYLPKEQREVWVKVENMLQESSCQKYPLLSEILDRMGGISLHELHAKNNDWDG
;
A
#
# COMPACT_ATOMS: atom_id res chain seq x y z
N MET A 1 9.74 30.63 9.68
CA MET A 1 8.28 30.48 9.80
C MET A 1 7.81 29.95 8.45
N VAL A 2 7.55 28.64 8.33
CA VAL A 2 7.27 28.02 7.03
C VAL A 2 5.82 28.36 6.66
N GLU A 3 5.63 29.11 5.58
CA GLU A 3 4.29 29.38 5.02
C GLU A 3 3.63 28.05 4.65
N LYS A 4 2.45 27.80 5.22
CA LYS A 4 1.57 26.70 4.80
C LYS A 4 1.00 27.06 3.43
N ASN A 5 1.73 26.73 2.37
CA ASN A 5 1.18 26.79 1.02
C ASN A 5 0.01 25.80 0.92
N ASN A 6 -1.14 26.33 0.54
CA ASN A 6 -2.37 25.58 0.33
C ASN A 6 -2.27 24.95 -1.06
N TYR A 7 -1.76 23.71 -1.15
CA TYR A 7 -1.38 23.00 -2.39
C TYR A 7 -2.54 22.57 -3.31
N TYR A 8 -3.70 23.25 -3.23
CA TYR A 8 -4.81 23.06 -4.17
C TYR A 8 -4.69 23.92 -5.45
N SER A 9 -3.59 24.65 -5.65
CA SER A 9 -3.42 25.52 -6.82
C SER A 9 -2.78 24.79 -8.01
N GLU A 10 -3.63 24.51 -9.00
CA GLU A 10 -3.43 24.74 -10.44
C GLU A 10 -2.92 23.64 -11.38
N GLY A 11 -2.36 22.52 -10.92
CA GLY A 11 -1.95 21.42 -11.81
C GLY A 11 -2.92 20.23 -11.76
N ASN A 12 -3.80 20.07 -12.75
CA ASN A 12 -4.95 19.13 -12.77
C ASN A 12 -6.07 19.52 -11.80
N LYS A 13 -6.72 20.66 -12.05
CA LYS A 13 -8.11 20.81 -11.63
C LYS A 13 -8.91 19.72 -12.38
N PRO A 14 -9.53 18.74 -11.72
CA PRO A 14 -10.55 17.91 -12.38
C PRO A 14 -11.56 18.90 -12.97
N ASP A 15 -11.85 18.79 -14.27
CA ASP A 15 -12.70 19.72 -15.06
C ASP A 15 -13.45 20.71 -14.16
N SER A 16 -12.83 21.87 -13.89
CA SER A 16 -13.30 22.83 -12.87
C SER A 16 -14.56 23.58 -13.29
N ASN A 17 -15.34 22.98 -14.18
CA ASN A 17 -16.64 23.46 -14.61
C ASN A 17 -17.79 22.87 -13.77
N LEU A 18 -17.48 22.04 -12.76
CA LEU A 18 -18.48 21.69 -11.75
C LEU A 18 -18.87 22.95 -10.99
N THR A 19 -20.11 23.39 -11.23
CA THR A 19 -20.72 24.46 -10.46
C THR A 19 -20.82 24.06 -8.98
N LEU A 20 -20.85 25.05 -8.08
CA LEU A 20 -21.07 24.80 -6.66
C LEU A 20 -22.34 23.95 -6.42
N SER A 21 -23.39 24.16 -7.21
CA SER A 21 -24.62 23.35 -7.15
C SER A 21 -24.35 21.88 -7.40
N GLN A 22 -23.64 21.54 -8.49
CA GLN A 22 -23.32 20.15 -8.84
C GLN A 22 -22.42 19.48 -7.78
N ALA A 23 -21.47 20.23 -7.20
CA ALA A 23 -20.64 19.71 -6.11
C ALA A 23 -21.47 19.44 -4.84
N MET A 24 -22.45 20.30 -4.52
CA MET A 24 -23.36 20.08 -3.39
C MET A 24 -24.31 18.91 -3.63
N GLU A 25 -24.87 18.80 -4.83
CA GLU A 25 -25.73 17.67 -5.25
C GLU A 25 -24.98 16.34 -5.16
N SER A 26 -23.73 16.29 -5.63
CA SER A 26 -22.90 15.10 -5.55
C SER A 26 -22.61 14.68 -4.10
N ARG A 27 -22.32 15.64 -3.21
CA ARG A 27 -22.16 15.38 -1.77
C ARG A 27 -23.45 14.90 -1.11
N GLN A 28 -24.59 15.53 -1.43
CA GLN A 28 -25.89 15.10 -0.90
C GLN A 28 -26.24 13.69 -1.37
N PHE A 29 -25.94 13.37 -2.63
CA PHE A 29 -26.09 12.02 -3.16
C PHE A 29 -25.21 11.02 -2.38
N ALA A 30 -23.94 11.35 -2.15
CA ALA A 30 -23.03 10.52 -1.35
C ALA A 30 -23.56 10.28 0.08
N SER A 31 -23.93 11.35 0.80
CA SER A 31 -24.54 11.26 2.12
C SER A 31 -25.80 10.39 2.14
N SER A 32 -26.70 10.56 1.16
CA SER A 32 -27.92 9.75 1.08
C SER A 32 -27.63 8.24 0.96
N LYS A 33 -26.49 7.89 0.34
CA LYS A 33 -26.03 6.51 0.19
C LYS A 33 -25.30 5.97 1.42
N THR A 34 -24.66 6.80 2.23
CA THR A 34 -23.75 6.33 3.28
C THR A 34 -24.21 6.60 4.71
N ASP A 35 -25.05 7.62 4.95
CA ASP A 35 -25.37 8.06 6.31
C ASP A 35 -26.11 7.00 7.12
N HIS A 36 -26.97 6.22 6.47
CA HIS A 36 -27.72 5.13 7.11
C HIS A 36 -26.82 4.01 7.64
N LEU A 37 -25.59 3.85 7.11
CA LEU A 37 -24.64 2.83 7.54
C LEU A 37 -24.28 2.96 9.03
N THR A 38 -24.31 4.19 9.56
CA THR A 38 -23.96 4.49 10.96
C THR A 38 -24.88 3.79 11.97
N ASN A 39 -26.12 3.52 11.58
CA ASN A 39 -27.15 2.89 12.43
C ASN A 39 -27.22 1.37 12.28
N LEU A 40 -26.52 0.80 11.30
CA LEU A 40 -26.49 -0.64 11.07
C LEU A 40 -25.56 -1.34 12.06
N SER A 41 -25.89 -2.60 12.40
CA SER A 41 -24.96 -3.50 13.09
C SER A 41 -23.71 -3.73 12.23
N PHE A 42 -22.67 -4.32 12.82
CA PHE A 42 -21.41 -4.56 12.10
C PHE A 42 -21.59 -5.45 10.86
N ASP A 43 -22.33 -6.55 10.97
CA ASP A 43 -22.51 -7.50 9.86
C ASP A 43 -23.43 -6.93 8.77
N GLU A 44 -24.49 -6.20 9.17
CA GLU A 44 -25.37 -5.47 8.22
C GLU A 44 -24.60 -4.38 7.49
N ARG A 45 -23.75 -3.62 8.20
CA ARG A 45 -22.92 -2.57 7.60
C ARG A 45 -21.93 -3.12 6.59
N LYS A 46 -21.26 -4.23 6.92
CA LYS A 46 -20.32 -4.89 6.01
C LYS A 46 -21.02 -5.31 4.71
N THR A 47 -22.23 -5.86 4.83
CA THR A 47 -23.08 -6.24 3.68
C THR A 47 -23.46 -5.03 2.85
N ALA A 48 -23.96 -3.96 3.48
CA ALA A 48 -24.35 -2.72 2.79
C ALA A 48 -23.16 -2.01 2.11
N ILE A 49 -21.97 -1.97 2.76
CA ILE A 49 -20.75 -1.42 2.13
C ILE A 49 -20.40 -2.21 0.88
N ARG A 50 -20.49 -3.55 0.92
CA ARG A 50 -20.21 -4.39 -0.24
C ARG A 50 -21.18 -4.12 -1.39
N GLU A 51 -22.47 -3.96 -1.10
CA GLU A 51 -23.48 -3.60 -2.11
C GLU A 51 -23.18 -2.24 -2.76
N ILE A 52 -22.81 -1.23 -1.95
CA ILE A 52 -22.41 0.07 -2.46
C ILE A 52 -21.15 -0.07 -3.34
N LEU A 53 -20.12 -0.80 -2.91
CA LEU A 53 -18.92 -1.02 -3.72
C LEU A 53 -19.24 -1.66 -5.09
N ILE A 54 -20.19 -2.60 -5.14
CA ILE A 54 -20.68 -3.19 -6.40
C ILE A 54 -21.39 -2.13 -7.26
N GLU A 55 -22.22 -1.27 -6.66
CA GLU A 55 -22.86 -0.14 -7.36
C GLU A 55 -21.82 0.84 -7.96
N LEU A 56 -20.69 1.03 -7.28
CA LEU A 56 -19.55 1.82 -7.78
C LEU A 56 -18.81 1.17 -8.97
N GLY A 57 -19.18 -0.06 -9.34
CA GLY A 57 -18.54 -0.84 -10.40
C GLY A 57 -17.41 -1.74 -9.92
N THR A 58 -17.37 -2.09 -8.63
CA THR A 58 -16.37 -3.05 -8.11
C THR A 58 -16.75 -4.49 -8.45
N ASP A 59 -15.85 -5.22 -9.09
CA ASP A 59 -15.97 -6.68 -9.23
C ASP A 59 -15.62 -7.35 -7.89
N ALA A 60 -16.66 -7.57 -7.09
CA ALA A 60 -16.54 -8.20 -5.78
C ALA A 60 -16.12 -9.68 -5.86
N VAL A 61 -16.41 -10.37 -6.96
CA VAL A 61 -16.01 -11.77 -7.17
C VAL A 61 -14.51 -11.86 -7.44
N GLN A 62 -13.97 -10.95 -8.27
CA GLN A 62 -12.54 -10.82 -8.47
C GLN A 62 -11.82 -10.54 -7.14
N ASN A 63 -12.37 -9.64 -6.33
CA ASN A 63 -11.85 -9.37 -4.99
C ASN A 63 -11.82 -10.62 -4.10
N ASP A 64 -12.92 -11.37 -4.01
CA ASP A 64 -12.99 -12.57 -3.17
C ASP A 64 -12.01 -13.66 -3.63
N ASN A 65 -11.78 -13.77 -4.94
CA ASN A 65 -10.83 -14.71 -5.53
C ASN A 65 -9.36 -14.29 -5.39
N ASP A 66 -9.10 -13.04 -5.00
CA ASP A 66 -7.76 -12.49 -4.81
C ASP A 66 -7.56 -12.00 -3.36
N PRO A 67 -7.42 -12.89 -2.37
CA PRO A 67 -7.39 -12.49 -0.95
C PRO A 67 -6.12 -11.73 -0.54
N THR A 68 -5.09 -11.64 -1.41
CA THR A 68 -3.81 -11.01 -1.09
C THR A 68 -3.36 -9.98 -2.13
N GLY A 69 -3.86 -10.02 -3.36
CA GLY A 69 -3.54 -9.03 -4.38
C GLY A 69 -4.47 -7.81 -4.35
N ASN A 70 -4.34 -6.97 -5.37
CA ASN A 70 -5.09 -5.73 -5.46
C ASN A 70 -6.56 -5.97 -5.84
N GLY A 71 -6.94 -7.15 -6.34
CA GLY A 71 -8.30 -7.43 -6.77
C GLY A 71 -8.73 -6.55 -7.94
N ASP A 72 -9.98 -6.09 -7.94
CA ASP A 72 -10.51 -5.19 -8.96
C ASP A 72 -10.00 -3.75 -8.78
N GLN A 73 -9.39 -3.23 -9.85
CA GLN A 73 -8.83 -1.89 -9.94
C GLN A 73 -9.46 -1.09 -11.09
N SER A 74 -10.65 -1.50 -11.57
CA SER A 74 -11.38 -0.85 -12.65
C SER A 74 -11.80 0.57 -12.26
N LEU A 75 -11.59 1.53 -13.16
CA LEU A 75 -11.90 2.95 -12.92
C LEU A 75 -13.40 3.17 -12.61
N ILE A 76 -13.68 3.97 -11.59
CA ILE A 76 -15.01 4.51 -11.31
C ILE A 76 -15.28 5.60 -12.36
N ARG A 77 -16.15 5.30 -13.33
CA ARG A 77 -16.35 6.17 -14.51
C ARG A 77 -17.24 7.38 -14.23
N ASP A 78 -18.10 7.31 -13.23
CA ASP A 78 -19.06 8.37 -12.91
C ASP A 78 -18.52 9.22 -11.74
N SER A 79 -18.40 10.53 -11.97
CA SER A 79 -17.89 11.48 -10.98
C SER A 79 -18.73 11.52 -9.70
N LYS A 80 -20.05 11.27 -9.77
CA LYS A 80 -20.91 11.21 -8.58
C LYS A 80 -20.55 10.01 -7.69
N TYR A 81 -20.13 8.91 -8.29
CA TYR A 81 -19.72 7.70 -7.59
C TYR A 81 -18.32 7.83 -7.00
N CYS A 82 -17.46 8.70 -7.56
CA CYS A 82 -16.22 9.09 -6.89
C CYS A 82 -16.47 9.76 -5.53
N ASP A 83 -17.49 10.63 -5.42
CA ASP A 83 -17.83 11.24 -4.13
C ASP A 83 -18.47 10.25 -3.16
N VAL A 84 -19.29 9.31 -3.64
CA VAL A 84 -19.77 8.18 -2.82
C VAL A 84 -18.59 7.38 -2.27
N ALA A 85 -17.60 7.05 -3.11
CA ALA A 85 -16.41 6.30 -2.68
C ALA A 85 -15.62 7.04 -1.57
N ARG A 86 -15.44 8.36 -1.70
CA ARG A 86 -14.77 9.18 -0.67
C ARG A 86 -15.54 9.19 0.64
N HIS A 87 -16.86 9.37 0.59
CA HIS A 87 -17.70 9.36 1.79
C HIS A 87 -17.70 7.97 2.43
N LEU A 88 -17.87 6.92 1.62
CA LEU A 88 -17.88 5.53 2.07
C LEU A 88 -16.59 5.17 2.81
N PHE A 89 -15.42 5.62 2.33
CA PHE A 89 -14.15 5.40 3.03
C PHE A 89 -14.13 6.05 4.42
N SER A 90 -14.67 7.28 4.53
CA SER A 90 -14.71 8.02 5.79
C SER A 90 -15.74 7.47 6.79
N SER A 91 -16.87 6.96 6.31
CA SER A 91 -18.00 6.48 7.13
C SER A 91 -18.10 4.95 7.18
N GLY A 92 -17.12 4.25 6.59
CA GLY A 92 -17.15 2.81 6.40
C GLY A 92 -16.91 2.01 7.68
N ASP A 93 -16.54 0.74 7.51
CA ASP A 93 -16.34 -0.20 8.61
C ASP A 93 -14.89 -0.29 9.09
N THR A 94 -13.95 0.39 8.43
CA THR A 94 -12.51 0.31 8.71
C THR A 94 -12.20 0.46 10.21
N HIS A 95 -12.64 1.54 10.87
CA HIS A 95 -12.40 1.73 12.30
C HIS A 95 -13.05 0.64 13.18
N GLN A 96 -14.21 0.13 12.80
CA GLN A 96 -14.94 -0.88 13.57
C GLN A 96 -14.28 -2.25 13.49
N HIS A 97 -13.71 -2.60 12.34
CA HIS A 97 -12.92 -3.83 12.19
C HIS A 97 -11.79 -3.89 13.23
N PHE A 98 -11.06 -2.79 13.41
CA PHE A 98 -10.01 -2.73 14.43
C PHE A 98 -10.56 -2.62 15.86
N ALA A 99 -11.59 -1.81 16.09
CA ALA A 99 -12.21 -1.65 17.41
C ALA A 99 -12.79 -2.96 17.96
N PHE A 100 -13.40 -3.77 17.10
CA PHE A 100 -14.00 -5.06 17.44
C PHE A 100 -13.04 -6.24 17.25
N LYS A 101 -11.75 -5.98 16.95
CA LYS A 101 -10.72 -7.01 16.73
C LYS A 101 -11.15 -8.06 15.70
N LYS A 102 -11.78 -7.60 14.61
CA LYS A 102 -12.24 -8.41 13.47
C LYS A 102 -11.21 -8.49 12.33
N VAL A 103 -10.01 -8.00 12.56
CA VAL A 103 -8.84 -8.14 11.69
C VAL A 103 -7.86 -9.16 12.28
N SER A 104 -6.86 -9.58 11.49
CA SER A 104 -5.80 -10.45 12.02
C SER A 104 -5.01 -9.81 13.17
N GLN A 105 -4.42 -10.67 14.01
CA GLN A 105 -3.55 -10.22 15.10
C GLN A 105 -2.37 -9.39 14.58
N LEU A 106 -1.80 -9.74 13.43
CA LEU A 106 -0.72 -8.98 12.81
C LEU A 106 -1.18 -7.59 12.38
N ALA A 107 -2.35 -7.49 11.73
CA ALA A 107 -2.89 -6.20 11.33
C ALA A 107 -3.11 -5.29 12.56
N MET A 108 -3.66 -5.83 13.66
CA MET A 108 -3.78 -5.10 14.92
C MET A 108 -2.42 -4.60 15.44
N THR A 109 -1.41 -5.48 15.53
CA THR A 109 -0.09 -5.10 16.07
C THR A 109 0.64 -4.10 15.18
N CYS A 110 0.40 -4.15 13.86
CA CYS A 110 0.92 -3.17 12.92
C CYS A 110 0.32 -1.77 13.15
N VAL A 111 -1.01 -1.66 13.23
CA VAL A 111 -1.67 -0.35 13.41
C VAL A 111 -1.56 0.22 14.83
N THR A 112 -1.12 -0.59 15.80
CA THR A 112 -0.77 -0.12 17.16
C THR A 112 0.73 0.11 17.34
N GLY A 113 1.55 -0.04 16.30
CA GLY A 113 2.99 0.27 16.36
C GLY A 113 3.81 -0.70 17.22
N MET A 114 3.28 -1.89 17.54
CA MET A 114 3.94 -2.87 18.43
C MET A 114 5.03 -3.66 17.70
N LEU A 115 6.17 -3.02 17.42
CA LEU A 115 7.27 -3.59 16.63
C LEU A 115 7.71 -5.00 17.07
N SER A 116 7.91 -5.22 18.37
CA SER A 116 8.35 -6.52 18.90
C SER A 116 7.31 -7.63 18.65
N ALA A 117 6.02 -7.30 18.69
CA ALA A 117 4.94 -8.26 18.41
C ALA A 117 4.89 -8.61 16.92
N VAL A 118 5.00 -7.60 16.04
CA VAL A 118 5.09 -7.81 14.58
C VAL A 118 6.30 -8.69 14.23
N GLN A 119 7.45 -8.43 14.85
CA GLN A 119 8.66 -9.23 14.66
C GLN A 119 8.48 -10.67 15.12
N HIS A 120 7.82 -10.86 16.26
CA HIS A 120 7.50 -12.18 16.79
C HIS A 120 6.59 -12.96 15.82
N ASP A 121 5.50 -12.36 15.35
CA ASP A 121 4.53 -13.01 14.46
C ASP A 121 5.18 -13.44 13.13
N ILE A 122 5.97 -12.55 12.52
CA ILE A 122 6.74 -12.88 11.30
C ILE A 122 7.75 -14.00 11.56
N LYS A 123 8.46 -13.96 12.70
CA LYS A 123 9.44 -15.00 13.05
C LYS A 123 8.77 -16.36 13.25
N GLN A 124 7.59 -16.40 13.87
CA GLN A 124 6.83 -17.64 14.05
C GLN A 124 6.48 -18.27 12.71
N VAL A 125 5.93 -17.50 11.76
CA VAL A 125 5.60 -18.03 10.43
C VAL A 125 6.86 -18.43 9.66
N LYS A 126 7.96 -17.66 9.76
CA LYS A 126 9.24 -18.04 9.14
C LYS A 126 9.80 -19.36 9.67
N ALA A 127 9.54 -19.71 10.92
CA ALA A 127 9.98 -20.98 11.51
C ALA A 127 9.22 -22.20 10.97
N THR A 128 8.05 -22.01 10.34
CA THR A 128 7.23 -23.10 9.79
C THR A 128 7.43 -23.34 8.29
N VAL A 129 8.24 -22.50 7.62
CA VAL A 129 8.42 -22.55 6.17
C VAL A 129 9.90 -22.63 5.79
N SER A 130 10.20 -23.26 4.65
CA SER A 130 11.55 -23.32 4.11
C SER A 130 11.91 -22.05 3.32
N GLN A 131 13.20 -21.74 3.26
CA GLN A 131 13.69 -20.64 2.43
C GLN A 131 13.65 -20.99 0.93
N PRO A 132 13.51 -19.99 0.05
CA PRO A 132 13.38 -18.55 0.36
C PRO A 132 11.97 -18.14 0.78
N TYR A 133 11.89 -17.27 1.80
CA TYR A 133 10.62 -16.76 2.32
C TYR A 133 9.80 -15.98 1.30
N SER A 134 10.43 -15.35 0.30
CA SER A 134 9.72 -14.61 -0.76
C SER A 134 8.89 -15.48 -1.70
N ARG A 135 9.03 -16.80 -1.64
CA ARG A 135 8.17 -17.76 -2.35
C ARG A 135 7.19 -18.50 -1.42
N SER A 136 7.19 -18.22 -0.12
CA SER A 136 6.25 -18.84 0.82
C SER A 136 4.87 -18.20 0.71
N LYS A 137 3.86 -19.04 0.51
CA LYS A 137 2.46 -18.61 0.48
C LYS A 137 2.03 -18.10 1.86
N GLU A 138 2.52 -18.71 2.92
CA GLU A 138 2.20 -18.37 4.32
C GLU A 138 2.73 -16.99 4.67
N ILE A 139 3.99 -16.69 4.32
CA ILE A 139 4.59 -15.36 4.53
C ILE A 139 3.86 -14.31 3.68
N ASN A 140 3.61 -14.60 2.41
CA ASN A 140 2.88 -13.67 1.54
C ASN A 140 1.44 -13.44 2.04
N SER A 141 0.75 -14.48 2.49
CA SER A 141 -0.60 -14.35 3.07
C SER A 141 -0.58 -13.52 4.35
N LEU A 142 0.45 -13.69 5.19
CA LEU A 142 0.62 -12.91 6.40
C LEU A 142 0.83 -11.41 6.09
N LEU A 143 1.71 -11.10 5.13
CA LEU A 143 2.10 -9.72 4.81
C LEU A 143 1.09 -8.98 3.91
N GLU A 144 0.31 -9.71 3.12
CA GLU A 144 -0.57 -9.14 2.09
C GLU A 144 -2.06 -9.44 2.32
N ILE A 145 -2.44 -9.99 3.47
CA ILE A 145 -3.86 -10.20 3.82
C ILE A 145 -4.66 -8.92 3.64
N ARG A 146 -5.84 -9.04 3.03
CA ARG A 146 -6.74 -7.92 2.76
C ARG A 146 -7.81 -7.82 3.83
N GLU A 147 -7.56 -6.96 4.80
CA GLU A 147 -8.43 -6.70 5.94
C GLU A 147 -9.57 -5.73 5.58
N THR A 148 -10.65 -5.75 6.36
CA THR A 148 -11.81 -4.85 6.24
C THR A 148 -12.56 -4.93 4.90
N SER A 149 -13.65 -4.16 4.74
CA SER A 149 -14.34 -4.06 3.44
C SER A 149 -13.54 -3.27 2.40
N PHE A 150 -12.52 -2.52 2.83
CA PHE A 150 -11.65 -1.76 1.94
C PHE A 150 -10.39 -2.51 1.51
N ARG A 151 -10.19 -3.76 1.95
CA ARG A 151 -9.07 -4.61 1.52
C ARG A 151 -7.69 -4.02 1.86
N LEU A 152 -7.54 -3.57 3.10
CA LEU A 152 -6.31 -2.97 3.60
C LEU A 152 -5.26 -4.05 3.87
N SER A 153 -4.07 -3.92 3.27
CA SER A 153 -2.91 -4.70 3.70
C SER A 153 -2.35 -4.16 5.03
N PRO A 154 -1.60 -4.96 5.81
CA PRO A 154 -0.91 -4.48 7.02
C PRO A 154 -0.09 -3.20 6.80
N LEU A 155 0.66 -3.11 5.69
CA LEU A 155 1.45 -1.91 5.35
C LEU A 155 0.55 -0.72 5.00
N LEU A 156 -0.56 -0.95 4.29
CA LEU A 156 -1.52 0.11 3.95
C LEU A 156 -2.26 0.64 5.19
N GLY A 157 -2.61 -0.25 6.12
CA GLY A 157 -3.20 0.11 7.42
C GLY A 157 -2.32 1.09 8.19
N ILE A 158 -0.99 0.89 8.20
CA ILE A 158 -0.05 1.84 8.80
C ILE A 158 -0.17 3.22 8.15
N GLY A 159 -0.30 3.30 6.82
CA GLY A 159 -0.46 4.57 6.11
C GLY A 159 -1.75 5.34 6.49
N ILE A 160 -2.81 4.62 6.85
CA ILE A 160 -4.11 5.19 7.23
C ILE A 160 -4.15 5.60 8.70
N PHE A 161 -3.67 4.73 9.61
CA PHE A 161 -3.75 4.95 11.05
C PHE A 161 -2.51 5.65 11.65
N GLY A 162 -1.49 5.91 10.83
CA GLY A 162 -0.13 6.29 11.22
C GLY A 162 0.05 7.65 11.93
N ILE A 163 -1.01 8.29 12.42
CA ILE A 163 -1.01 9.71 12.77
C ILE A 163 -0.32 9.98 14.12
N ASN A 164 -0.03 8.99 14.98
CA ASN A 164 0.37 9.26 16.37
C ASN A 164 1.40 8.31 17.07
N GLN A 165 2.12 7.41 16.39
CA GLN A 165 3.08 6.49 17.07
C GLN A 165 4.27 6.08 16.19
N THR A 166 5.31 5.45 16.73
CA THR A 166 6.52 4.98 16.02
C THR A 166 6.23 3.85 15.01
N PHE A 167 5.60 4.18 13.88
CA PHE A 167 5.25 3.22 12.83
C PHE A 167 6.39 2.91 11.86
N GLN A 168 7.43 3.74 11.83
CA GLN A 168 8.57 3.59 10.91
C GLN A 168 9.26 2.24 11.06
N GLY A 169 9.51 1.81 12.30
CA GLY A 169 10.12 0.51 12.57
C GLY A 169 9.27 -0.65 12.06
N VAL A 170 7.93 -0.54 12.19
CA VAL A 170 7.00 -1.54 11.68
C VAL A 170 6.99 -1.55 10.15
N ALA A 171 6.84 -0.39 9.51
CA ALA A 171 6.85 -0.28 8.05
C ALA A 171 8.17 -0.82 7.46
N LYS A 172 9.31 -0.45 8.05
CA LYS A 172 10.63 -0.99 7.69
C LYS A 172 10.66 -2.51 7.85
N LEU A 173 10.19 -3.04 8.98
CA LEU A 173 10.14 -4.48 9.21
C LEU A 173 9.28 -5.19 8.16
N LEU A 174 8.10 -4.67 7.82
CA LEU A 174 7.23 -5.25 6.79
C LEU A 174 7.93 -5.26 5.41
N LEU A 175 8.54 -4.13 5.00
CA LEU A 175 9.29 -4.03 3.74
C LEU A 175 10.50 -5.00 3.70
N ASN A 176 11.25 -5.11 4.81
CA ASN A 176 12.36 -6.06 4.97
C ASN A 176 11.91 -7.51 4.79
N ASN A 177 10.63 -7.81 5.02
CA ASN A 177 10.07 -9.15 4.89
C ASN A 177 9.30 -9.36 3.58
N GLY A 178 9.18 -8.33 2.73
CA GLY A 178 8.59 -8.47 1.39
C GLY A 178 7.21 -7.87 1.21
N ALA A 179 6.71 -7.11 2.20
CA ALA A 179 5.43 -6.43 2.03
C ALA A 179 5.44 -5.50 0.81
N SER A 180 4.32 -5.46 0.09
CA SER A 180 4.18 -4.77 -1.17
C SER A 180 3.96 -3.27 -0.95
N PRO A 181 4.90 -2.40 -1.37
CA PRO A 181 4.73 -0.95 -1.29
C PRO A 181 3.69 -0.41 -2.28
N ILE A 182 3.28 -1.25 -3.24
CA ILE A 182 2.31 -0.92 -4.29
C ILE A 182 0.93 -1.56 -4.05
N ALA A 183 0.73 -2.18 -2.88
CA ALA A 183 -0.55 -2.74 -2.50
C ALA A 183 -1.62 -1.64 -2.48
N GLN A 184 -2.71 -1.87 -3.19
CA GLN A 184 -3.85 -0.95 -3.28
C GLN A 184 -5.05 -1.48 -2.51
N ASP A 185 -5.84 -0.58 -1.95
CA ASP A 185 -7.17 -0.89 -1.43
C ASP A 185 -8.21 -1.04 -2.56
N VAL A 186 -9.46 -1.25 -2.17
CA VAL A 186 -10.59 -1.33 -3.11
C VAL A 186 -10.84 -0.03 -3.89
N LEU A 187 -10.23 1.10 -3.50
CA LEU A 187 -10.33 2.39 -4.18
C LEU A 187 -9.08 2.70 -5.04
N GLY A 188 -8.15 1.76 -5.16
CA GLY A 188 -6.90 1.95 -5.90
C GLY A 188 -5.85 2.78 -5.18
N LYS A 189 -6.05 3.07 -3.90
CA LYS A 189 -5.10 3.85 -3.11
C LYS A 189 -4.07 2.95 -2.46
N ALA A 190 -2.80 3.19 -2.79
CA ALA A 190 -1.64 2.67 -2.10
C ALA A 190 -1.19 3.59 -0.94
N VAL A 191 -0.18 3.16 -0.16
CA VAL A 191 0.36 3.89 1.01
C VAL A 191 0.65 5.36 0.69
N VAL A 192 1.20 5.63 -0.49
CA VAL A 192 1.56 6.97 -0.98
C VAL A 192 0.38 7.92 -1.15
N HIS A 193 -0.84 7.41 -1.33
CA HIS A 193 -2.05 8.23 -1.41
C HIS A 193 -2.48 8.73 -0.03
N TYR A 194 -2.26 7.93 1.00
CA TYR A 194 -2.65 8.24 2.38
C TYR A 194 -1.56 9.03 3.11
N GLY A 195 -0.31 8.54 3.06
CA GLY A 195 0.79 9.10 3.83
C GLY A 195 1.23 10.50 3.39
N ALA A 196 0.88 10.89 2.16
CA ALA A 196 1.18 12.21 1.58
C ALA A 196 -0.08 13.08 1.35
N GLY A 197 -1.21 12.71 1.97
CA GLY A 197 -2.45 13.50 1.89
C GLY A 197 -2.43 14.76 2.76
N GLY A 198 -3.59 15.41 2.89
CA GLY A 198 -3.73 16.67 3.65
C GLY A 198 -3.42 16.59 5.16
N MET A 199 -3.28 15.37 5.71
CA MET A 199 -2.91 15.11 7.10
C MET A 199 -1.50 14.52 7.22
N ALA A 200 -0.64 14.69 6.21
CA ALA A 200 0.70 14.17 6.23
C ALA A 200 1.52 14.73 7.41
N THR A 201 2.27 13.84 8.05
CA THR A 201 3.24 14.18 9.10
C THR A 201 4.63 13.83 8.60
N LYS A 202 5.69 14.38 9.22
CA LYS A 202 7.08 14.00 8.89
C LYS A 202 7.26 12.48 8.84
N MET A 203 6.63 11.77 9.79
CA MET A 203 6.69 10.32 9.87
C MET A 203 6.00 9.62 8.70
N THR A 204 4.80 10.04 8.31
CA THR A 204 4.08 9.41 7.20
C THR A 204 4.80 9.68 5.87
N LEU A 205 5.44 10.85 5.72
CA LEU A 205 6.28 11.17 4.56
C LEU A 205 7.54 10.27 4.51
N GLU A 206 8.18 9.99 5.64
CA GLU A 206 9.29 9.03 5.70
C GLU A 206 8.84 7.61 5.30
N ILE A 207 7.65 7.17 5.73
CA ILE A 207 7.08 5.88 5.30
C ILE A 207 6.80 5.87 3.79
N VAL A 208 6.30 6.98 3.25
CA VAL A 208 6.09 7.15 1.81
C VAL A 208 7.40 7.06 1.04
N ASP A 209 8.47 7.73 1.49
CA ASP A 209 9.80 7.64 0.87
C ASP A 209 10.32 6.19 0.84
N MET A 210 10.22 5.48 1.98
CA MET A 210 10.60 4.07 2.05
C MET A 210 9.84 3.21 1.02
N CYS A 211 8.52 3.45 0.88
CA CYS A 211 7.69 2.73 -0.08
C CYS A 211 8.06 3.06 -1.53
N ILE A 212 8.33 4.34 -1.85
CA ILE A 212 8.78 4.78 -3.19
C ILE A 212 10.08 4.07 -3.58
N ARG A 213 11.07 4.03 -2.69
CA ARG A 213 12.33 3.35 -2.95
C ARG A 213 12.16 1.83 -3.10
N ALA A 214 11.35 1.21 -2.24
CA ALA A 214 11.03 -0.21 -2.33
C ALA A 214 10.32 -0.59 -3.65
N ALA A 215 9.38 0.25 -4.11
CA ALA A 215 8.57 0.00 -5.30
C ALA A 215 9.39 -0.11 -6.59
N LYS A 216 10.48 0.67 -6.71
CA LYS A 216 11.40 0.64 -7.86
C LYS A 216 11.91 -0.76 -8.20
N SER A 217 11.99 -1.64 -7.19
CA SER A 217 12.49 -3.02 -7.34
C SER A 217 11.47 -4.09 -6.95
N HIS A 218 10.23 -3.73 -6.65
CA HIS A 218 9.24 -4.71 -6.15
C HIS A 218 8.88 -5.77 -7.21
N HIS A 219 8.99 -5.45 -8.50
CA HIS A 219 8.81 -6.41 -9.60
C HIS A 219 9.80 -7.59 -9.58
N LEU A 220 10.93 -7.45 -8.87
CA LEU A 220 11.90 -8.52 -8.66
C LEU A 220 11.52 -9.47 -7.52
N PHE A 221 10.58 -9.12 -6.65
CA PHE A 221 10.27 -9.91 -5.45
C PHE A 221 9.88 -11.36 -5.80
N GLY A 222 10.54 -12.33 -5.16
CA GLY A 222 10.34 -13.77 -5.39
C GLY A 222 10.92 -14.30 -6.72
N LYS A 223 11.50 -13.45 -7.56
CA LYS A 223 12.07 -13.81 -8.86
C LYS A 223 13.53 -14.24 -8.75
N ASP A 224 13.94 -15.09 -9.69
CA ASP A 224 15.35 -15.41 -9.88
C ASP A 224 16.08 -14.20 -10.48
N VAL A 225 17.18 -13.81 -9.85
CA VAL A 225 18.02 -12.68 -10.25
C VAL A 225 19.47 -13.13 -10.34
N LYS A 226 20.14 -12.71 -11.40
CA LYS A 226 21.57 -12.91 -11.62
C LYS A 226 22.34 -11.71 -11.08
N LEU A 227 23.27 -11.97 -10.18
CA LEU A 227 24.10 -10.94 -9.56
C LEU A 227 25.20 -10.48 -10.52
N HIS A 228 25.48 -9.19 -10.57
CA HIS A 228 26.56 -8.62 -11.39
C HIS A 228 27.09 -7.31 -10.80
N GLY A 229 28.26 -6.85 -11.28
CA GLY A 229 28.85 -5.57 -10.85
C GLY A 229 29.20 -5.51 -9.36
N LEU A 230 29.33 -6.66 -8.69
CA LEU A 230 29.69 -6.73 -7.28
C LEU A 230 31.20 -6.68 -7.10
N ASN A 231 31.66 -6.01 -6.04
CA ASN A 231 33.07 -5.92 -5.65
C ASN A 231 33.69 -7.29 -5.32
N THR A 232 32.87 -8.26 -4.91
CA THR A 232 33.31 -9.65 -4.66
C THR A 232 33.16 -10.46 -5.94
N PRO A 233 34.25 -10.76 -6.69
CA PRO A 233 34.14 -11.35 -8.03
C PRO A 233 33.45 -12.72 -8.03
N SER A 234 33.64 -13.50 -6.95
CA SER A 234 33.00 -14.81 -6.79
C SER A 234 31.48 -14.75 -6.64
N MET A 235 30.90 -13.57 -6.37
CA MET A 235 29.45 -13.39 -6.29
C MET A 235 28.82 -13.07 -7.64
N ASN A 236 29.60 -12.53 -8.58
CA ASN A 236 29.10 -12.21 -9.92
C ASN A 236 28.69 -13.49 -10.66
N ARG A 237 27.61 -13.39 -11.45
CA ARG A 237 26.96 -14.48 -12.19
C ARG A 237 26.23 -15.52 -11.33
N LYS A 238 26.26 -15.42 -10.00
CA LYS A 238 25.40 -16.25 -9.15
C LYS A 238 23.94 -15.89 -9.37
N VAL A 239 23.09 -16.92 -9.34
CA VAL A 239 21.64 -16.77 -9.39
C VAL A 239 21.10 -16.97 -7.98
N GLY A 240 20.27 -16.03 -7.54
CA GLY A 240 19.57 -16.11 -6.27
C GLY A 240 18.13 -15.66 -6.42
N ILE A 241 17.38 -15.68 -5.33
CA ILE A 241 15.95 -15.36 -5.30
C ILE A 241 15.79 -14.06 -4.52
N ALA A 242 15.27 -13.03 -5.17
CA ALA A 242 15.09 -11.72 -4.54
C ALA A 242 14.01 -11.77 -3.45
N GLY A 243 14.33 -11.17 -2.30
CA GLY A 243 13.52 -11.11 -1.08
C GLY A 243 13.12 -9.69 -0.72
N GLY A 244 12.99 -9.38 0.57
CA GLY A 244 12.51 -8.08 1.06
C GLY A 244 13.49 -6.93 0.83
N PHE A 245 13.02 -5.70 1.04
CA PHE A 245 13.78 -4.46 0.80
C PHE A 245 14.11 -3.76 2.11
N ASP A 246 15.38 -3.45 2.34
CA ASP A 246 15.84 -2.66 3.48
C ASP A 246 16.01 -1.18 3.09
N PRO A 247 15.13 -0.29 3.58
CA PRO A 247 15.19 1.13 3.26
C PRO A 247 16.38 1.86 3.88
N ASP A 248 17.04 1.32 4.91
CA ASP A 248 18.22 1.99 5.48
C ASP A 248 19.46 1.69 4.64
N LEU A 249 19.52 0.49 4.06
CA LEU A 249 20.64 0.06 3.22
C LEU A 249 20.43 0.38 1.74
N ASP A 250 19.19 0.72 1.35
CA ASP A 250 18.74 0.84 -0.04
C ASP A 250 19.05 -0.42 -0.86
N ARG A 251 18.76 -1.58 -0.27
CA ARG A 251 19.13 -2.90 -0.80
C ARG A 251 17.99 -3.88 -0.72
N ARG A 252 17.98 -4.83 -1.64
CA ARG A 252 17.10 -5.99 -1.58
C ARG A 252 17.88 -7.21 -1.10
N SER A 253 17.24 -8.03 -0.29
CA SER A 253 17.81 -9.31 0.08
C SER A 253 17.78 -10.27 -1.10
N VAL A 254 18.79 -11.13 -1.21
CA VAL A 254 18.86 -12.18 -2.24
C VAL A 254 19.27 -13.46 -1.54
N TYR A 255 18.38 -14.46 -1.57
CA TYR A 255 18.68 -15.79 -1.08
C TYR A 255 19.49 -16.56 -2.13
N LEU A 256 20.61 -17.15 -1.74
CA LEU A 256 21.49 -17.95 -2.60
C LEU A 256 21.30 -19.44 -2.28
N PRO A 257 20.50 -20.21 -3.05
CA PRO A 257 20.14 -21.57 -2.68
C PRO A 257 21.35 -22.51 -2.51
N LYS A 258 22.39 -22.34 -3.35
CA LYS A 258 23.61 -23.15 -3.28
C LYS A 258 24.44 -22.91 -2.02
N GLU A 259 24.31 -21.74 -1.41
CA GLU A 259 25.05 -21.33 -0.21
C GLU A 259 24.16 -21.33 1.04
N GLN A 260 22.86 -21.58 0.87
CA GLN A 260 21.83 -21.52 1.92
C GLN A 260 21.93 -20.27 2.80
N ARG A 261 22.18 -19.12 2.18
CA ARG A 261 22.31 -17.84 2.89
C ARG A 261 21.70 -16.69 2.12
N GLU A 262 21.34 -15.66 2.86
CA GLU A 262 20.83 -14.41 2.34
C GLU A 262 21.94 -13.35 2.29
N VAL A 263 21.93 -12.51 1.25
CA VAL A 263 22.85 -11.37 1.09
C VAL A 263 22.09 -10.11 0.70
N TRP A 264 22.59 -8.94 1.09
CA TRP A 264 21.97 -7.65 0.76
C TRP A 264 22.67 -6.99 -0.43
N VAL A 265 21.93 -6.84 -1.53
CA VAL A 265 22.46 -6.40 -2.82
C VAL A 265 21.71 -5.15 -3.29
N LYS A 266 22.43 -4.20 -3.89
CA LYS A 266 21.80 -3.03 -4.51
C LYS A 266 20.95 -3.44 -5.70
N VAL A 267 19.92 -2.67 -5.99
CA VAL A 267 19.00 -2.97 -7.10
C VAL A 267 19.71 -3.00 -8.45
N GLU A 268 20.65 -2.07 -8.69
CA GLU A 268 21.45 -2.00 -9.92
C GLU A 268 22.39 -3.19 -10.15
N ASN A 269 22.57 -4.06 -9.15
CA ASN A 269 23.41 -5.26 -9.22
C ASN A 269 22.60 -6.55 -9.42
N MET A 270 21.30 -6.44 -9.74
CA MET A 270 20.40 -7.57 -10.00
C MET A 270 19.89 -7.53 -11.44
N LEU A 271 20.17 -8.57 -12.22
CA LEU A 271 19.60 -8.76 -13.57
C LEU A 271 18.54 -9.85 -13.53
N GLN A 272 17.38 -9.58 -14.10
CA GLN A 272 16.38 -10.60 -14.39
C GLN A 272 16.51 -11.04 -15.86
N GLU A 273 16.50 -12.34 -16.13
CA GLU A 273 16.69 -12.87 -17.49
C GLU A 273 15.47 -12.67 -18.41
N SER A 274 14.28 -12.50 -17.81
CA SER A 274 13.02 -12.20 -18.51
C SER A 274 12.65 -10.72 -18.36
N SER A 275 12.12 -10.09 -19.41
CA SER A 275 11.57 -8.73 -19.36
C SER A 275 10.39 -8.68 -18.38
N CYS A 276 10.64 -8.33 -17.13
CA CYS A 276 9.58 -7.97 -16.21
C CYS A 276 9.23 -6.52 -16.46
N GLN A 277 7.95 -6.25 -16.70
CA GLN A 277 7.46 -4.88 -16.77
C GLN A 277 7.72 -4.24 -15.42
N LYS A 278 8.51 -3.16 -15.41
CA LYS A 278 8.67 -2.34 -14.22
C LYS A 278 7.30 -1.84 -13.80
N TYR A 279 7.03 -1.85 -12.51
CA TYR A 279 5.86 -1.16 -12.00
C TYR A 279 5.92 0.33 -12.36
N PRO A 280 4.76 0.97 -12.59
CA PRO A 280 4.73 2.42 -12.71
C PRO A 280 5.36 3.05 -11.48
N LEU A 281 5.86 4.28 -11.63
CA LEU A 281 6.27 5.05 -10.45
C LEU A 281 5.07 5.17 -9.51
N LEU A 282 5.30 5.17 -8.20
CA LEU A 282 4.20 5.27 -7.23
C LEU A 282 3.37 6.56 -7.42
N SER A 283 3.98 7.59 -7.99
CA SER A 283 3.33 8.82 -8.43
C SER A 283 2.49 8.74 -9.69
N GLU A 284 2.71 7.71 -10.51
CA GLU A 284 1.95 7.46 -11.72
C GLU A 284 0.78 6.51 -11.43
N ILE A 285 0.74 5.92 -10.22
CA ILE A 285 -0.41 5.16 -9.77
C ILE A 285 -1.59 6.11 -9.58
N LEU A 286 -2.58 5.95 -10.45
CA LEU A 286 -3.89 6.56 -10.30
C LEU A 286 -4.73 5.72 -9.35
N ASP A 287 -5.46 6.39 -8.45
CA ASP A 287 -6.56 5.73 -7.76
C ASP A 287 -7.73 5.47 -8.72
N ARG A 288 -8.73 4.68 -8.28
CA ARG A 288 -9.89 4.34 -9.11
C ARG A 288 -10.79 5.54 -9.42
N MET A 289 -10.57 6.70 -8.80
CA MET A 289 -11.28 7.96 -9.09
C MET A 289 -10.49 8.85 -10.07
N GLY A 290 -9.36 8.38 -10.59
CA GLY A 290 -8.47 9.14 -11.48
C GLY A 290 -7.58 10.15 -10.76
N GLY A 291 -7.52 10.12 -9.43
CA GLY A 291 -6.64 10.96 -8.63
C GLY A 291 -5.20 10.45 -8.63
N ILE A 292 -4.23 11.37 -8.73
CA ILE A 292 -2.79 11.07 -8.66
C ILE A 292 -2.31 11.13 -7.20
N SER A 293 -1.33 10.31 -6.82
CA SER A 293 -0.62 10.45 -5.54
C SER A 293 0.10 11.82 -5.44
N LEU A 294 -0.18 12.57 -4.38
CA LEU A 294 0.27 13.96 -4.21
C LEU A 294 1.76 14.11 -3.84
N HIS A 295 2.46 13.05 -3.42
CA HIS A 295 3.82 13.21 -2.88
C HIS A 295 4.86 13.62 -3.94
N GLU A 296 4.83 13.03 -5.13
CA GLU A 296 5.79 13.42 -6.18
C GLU A 296 5.42 14.74 -6.86
N LEU A 297 4.17 15.19 -6.80
CA LEU A 297 3.81 16.58 -7.13
C LEU A 297 4.50 17.55 -6.16
N HIS A 298 4.59 17.18 -4.88
CA HIS A 298 5.31 17.96 -3.88
C HIS A 298 6.84 17.87 -4.04
N ALA A 299 7.39 16.68 -4.35
CA ALA A 299 8.83 16.47 -4.51
C ALA A 299 9.41 16.97 -5.85
N LYS A 300 8.64 16.98 -6.95
CA LYS A 300 9.06 17.58 -8.24
C LYS A 300 9.04 19.11 -8.22
N ASN A 301 8.18 19.70 -7.37
CA ASN A 301 8.06 21.15 -7.25
C ASN A 301 8.98 21.72 -6.16
N ASN A 302 9.34 20.90 -5.18
CA ASN A 302 10.39 21.19 -4.22
C ASN A 302 11.61 20.39 -4.64
N ASP A 303 12.27 20.75 -5.75
CA ASP A 303 13.69 20.45 -5.88
C ASP A 303 14.32 20.84 -4.55
N TRP A 304 14.74 19.83 -3.78
CA TRP A 304 15.48 20.05 -2.56
C TRP A 304 16.79 20.65 -3.01
N ASP A 305 16.84 21.99 -3.05
CA ASP A 305 18.07 22.75 -3.10
C ASP A 305 18.99 22.16 -2.02
N GLY A 306 20.07 21.52 -2.50
CA GLY A 306 21.19 21.16 -1.65
C GLY A 306 21.89 22.39 -1.08
#